data_AF-A0A0R3URV4-F1
#
_entry.id   AF-A0A0R3URV4-F1
#
_cell.length_a   1.000
_cell.length_b   1.000
_cell.length_c   1.000
_cell.angle_alpha   90.00
_cell.angle_beta   90.00
_cell.angle_gamma   90.00
#
_symmetry.space_group_name_H-M   'P 1'
#
loop_
_entity.id
_entity.type
_entity.pdbx_description
1 polymer ?
#
loop_
_entity_poly.entity_id
_entity_poly.type
_entity_poly.pdbx_seq_one_letter_code
_entity_poly.pdbx_strand_id
1 'polypeptide(L)'
;MTYIHPDDLVTSDFLTLAFCQDIITVNATTLTKITRLALPKMVNDPLPTRDVHRYVINIGSFTGLFVFPYAAVYSASKAYVHSFTQALAVELRNTCVRAQLFTPSLVATKMSGSKSPSLASPSPMTYADSAFSMVGVKIASCGYFYHDVKAQLMRLLP
;
A
#
# COMPACT_ATOMS: atom_id res chain seq x y z
N MET A 1 5.77 14.41 -3.44
CA MET A 1 5.89 13.03 -3.99
C MET A 1 5.33 12.99 -5.40
N THR A 2 4.24 13.70 -5.66
CA THR A 2 3.92 14.15 -7.01
C THR A 2 4.78 15.35 -7.38
N TYR A 3 4.99 15.56 -8.66
CA TYR A 3 5.67 16.71 -9.25
C TYR A 3 4.74 17.42 -10.24
N ILE A 4 5.10 18.59 -10.76
CA ILE A 4 4.15 19.46 -11.50
C ILE A 4 4.46 19.45 -13.00
N HIS A 5 5.74 19.40 -13.35
CA HIS A 5 6.20 19.50 -14.73
C HIS A 5 6.64 18.13 -15.28
N PRO A 6 6.33 17.79 -16.55
CA PRO A 6 6.66 16.48 -17.11
C PRO A 6 8.16 16.17 -17.12
N ASP A 7 8.98 17.20 -17.25
CA ASP A 7 10.43 17.16 -17.27
C ASP A 7 11.07 17.17 -15.88
N ASP A 8 10.29 17.23 -14.79
CA ASP A 8 10.84 17.28 -13.42
C ASP A 8 11.73 16.06 -13.09
N LEU A 9 11.54 14.90 -13.74
CA LEU A 9 12.47 13.76 -13.58
C LEU A 9 13.87 14.04 -14.16
N VAL A 10 13.99 15.02 -15.05
CA VAL A 10 15.21 15.43 -15.73
C VAL A 10 15.77 16.71 -15.10
N THR A 11 14.91 17.66 -14.74
CA THR A 11 15.29 19.05 -14.45
C THR A 11 15.04 19.49 -13.00
N SER A 12 14.32 18.70 -12.19
CA SER A 12 13.90 19.15 -10.85
C SER A 12 15.03 19.10 -9.82
N ASP A 13 15.28 20.23 -9.17
CA ASP A 13 16.16 20.31 -7.99
C ASP A 13 15.61 19.57 -6.76
N PHE A 14 14.31 19.26 -6.75
CA PHE A 14 13.66 18.51 -5.67
C PHE A 14 13.73 16.99 -5.87
N LEU A 15 13.56 16.49 -7.10
CA LEU A 15 13.64 15.06 -7.43
C LEU A 15 15.09 14.61 -7.63
N THR A 16 15.94 14.88 -6.65
CA THR A 16 17.34 14.45 -6.68
C THR A 16 17.46 12.92 -6.77
N LEU A 17 18.62 12.43 -7.23
CA LEU A 17 18.91 11.00 -7.25
C LEU A 17 18.79 10.37 -5.85
N ALA A 18 19.24 11.10 -4.82
CA ALA A 18 19.12 10.68 -3.42
C ALA A 18 17.65 10.56 -3.00
N PHE A 19 16.82 11.55 -3.32
CA PHE A 19 15.39 11.51 -3.00
C PHE A 19 14.67 10.35 -3.71
N CYS A 20 15.00 10.09 -4.98
CA CYS A 20 14.49 8.94 -5.72
C CYS A 20 14.91 7.62 -5.06
N GLN A 21 16.17 7.51 -4.66
CA GLN A 21 16.69 6.34 -3.94
C GLN A 21 16.00 6.14 -2.59
N ASP A 22 15.69 7.21 -1.86
CA ASP A 22 14.99 7.15 -0.58
C ASP A 22 13.57 6.60 -0.74
N ILE A 23 12.84 7.01 -1.79
CA ILE A 23 11.50 6.49 -2.09
C ILE A 23 11.56 4.97 -2.33
N ILE A 24 12.53 4.50 -3.11
CA ILE A 24 12.72 3.07 -3.39
C ILE A 24 13.12 2.33 -2.13
N THR A 25 14.05 2.89 -1.37
CA THR A 25 14.57 2.28 -0.14
C THR A 25 13.45 2.08 0.87
N VAL A 26 12.62 3.10 1.11
CA VAL A 26 11.51 3.00 2.07
C VAL A 26 10.43 2.03 1.61
N ASN A 27 9.98 2.13 0.34
CA ASN A 27 8.81 1.36 -0.12
C ASN A 27 9.14 -0.07 -0.56
N ALA A 28 10.35 -0.34 -1.05
CA ALA A 28 10.74 -1.67 -1.54
C ALA A 28 11.77 -2.34 -0.62
N THR A 29 12.95 -1.73 -0.45
CA THR A 29 14.07 -2.37 0.25
C THR A 29 13.75 -2.63 1.72
N THR A 30 13.32 -1.60 2.45
CA THR A 30 13.02 -1.68 3.88
C THR A 30 11.84 -2.59 4.16
N LEU A 31 10.76 -2.46 3.38
CA LEU A 31 9.60 -3.35 3.47
C LEU A 31 10.01 -4.82 3.35
N THR A 32 10.77 -5.16 2.31
CA THR A 32 11.24 -6.54 2.07
C THR A 32 12.11 -7.05 3.21
N LYS A 33 13.05 -6.23 3.67
CA LYS A 33 13.95 -6.60 4.78
C LYS A 33 13.19 -6.85 6.07
N ILE A 34 12.28 -5.95 6.45
CA ILE A 34 11.48 -6.11 7.68
C ILE A 34 10.59 -7.35 7.59
N THR A 35 9.91 -7.55 6.46
CA THR A 35 9.11 -8.77 6.25
C THR A 35 9.98 -10.02 6.41
N ARG A 36 11.13 -10.08 5.75
CA ARG A 36 12.03 -11.25 5.83
C ARG A 36 12.57 -11.50 7.24
N LEU A 37 12.80 -10.45 8.02
CA LEU A 37 13.28 -10.55 9.41
C LEU A 37 12.18 -11.03 10.36
N ALA A 38 10.95 -10.53 10.21
CA ALA A 38 9.83 -10.87 11.08
C ALA A 38 9.24 -12.26 10.78
N LEU A 39 9.18 -12.63 9.50
CA LEU A 39 8.42 -13.78 9.02
C LEU A 39 8.81 -15.13 9.65
N PRO A 40 10.12 -15.48 9.85
CA PRO A 40 10.48 -16.73 10.49
C PRO A 40 9.89 -16.87 11.90
N LYS A 41 9.91 -15.80 12.69
CA LYS A 41 9.32 -15.80 14.02
C LYS A 41 7.80 -15.91 13.94
N MET A 42 7.17 -15.12 13.06
CA MET A 42 5.71 -15.17 12.86
C MET A 42 5.21 -16.54 12.42
N VAL A 43 5.98 -17.31 11.65
CA VAL A 43 5.58 -18.66 11.21
C VAL A 43 5.76 -19.69 12.32
N ASN A 44 6.86 -19.61 13.08
CA ASN A 44 7.24 -20.66 14.03
C ASN A 44 6.69 -20.47 15.45
N ASP A 45 6.32 -19.25 15.85
CA ASP A 45 5.80 -19.02 17.20
C ASP A 45 4.47 -19.80 17.42
N PRO A 46 4.25 -20.40 18.61
CA PRO A 46 3.01 -21.09 18.92
C PRO A 46 1.78 -20.16 18.83
N LEU A 47 0.67 -20.68 18.32
CA LEU A 47 -0.60 -19.96 18.27
C LEU A 47 -1.47 -20.31 19.49
N PRO A 48 -2.34 -19.39 19.94
CA PRO A 48 -3.32 -19.69 20.99
C PRO A 48 -4.28 -20.83 20.59
N THR A 49 -4.73 -20.84 19.34
CA THR A 49 -5.59 -21.87 18.75
C THR A 49 -5.29 -22.04 17.26
N ARG A 50 -5.78 -23.13 16.64
CA ARG A 50 -5.52 -23.46 15.22
C ARG A 50 -6.14 -22.47 14.23
N ASP A 51 -7.23 -21.80 14.60
CA ASP A 51 -8.00 -20.91 13.72
C ASP A 51 -7.54 -19.45 13.78
N VAL A 52 -6.54 -19.15 14.61
CA VAL A 52 -5.95 -17.80 14.71
C VAL A 52 -4.86 -17.64 13.65
N HIS A 53 -4.93 -16.53 12.93
CA HIS A 53 -3.92 -16.14 11.96
C HIS A 53 -3.15 -14.90 12.39
N ARG A 54 -1.88 -14.82 12.01
CA ARG A 54 -1.06 -13.62 12.09
C ARG A 54 -1.12 -12.89 10.76
N TYR A 55 -1.03 -11.57 10.78
CA TYR A 55 -1.15 -10.77 9.56
C TYR A 55 0.10 -9.94 9.32
N VAL A 56 0.61 -10.01 8.08
CA VAL A 56 1.52 -9.01 7.52
C VAL A 56 0.66 -8.12 6.63
N ILE A 57 0.39 -6.90 7.09
CA ILE A 57 -0.43 -5.93 6.35
C ILE A 57 0.48 -4.87 5.76
N ASN A 58 0.59 -4.85 4.44
CA ASN A 58 1.36 -3.84 3.72
C ASN A 58 0.43 -2.76 3.15
N ILE A 59 0.91 -1.52 3.20
CA ILE A 59 0.18 -0.36 2.69
C ILE A 59 0.74 0.03 1.32
N GLY A 60 -0.02 -0.31 0.30
CA GLY A 60 0.18 0.13 -1.07
C GLY A 60 -0.29 1.57 -1.27
N SER A 61 -0.82 1.82 -2.45
CA SER A 61 -1.42 3.09 -2.85
C SER A 61 -2.26 2.85 -4.08
N PHE A 62 -3.32 3.62 -4.23
CA PHE A 62 -4.12 3.68 -5.45
C PHE A 62 -3.28 3.97 -6.69
N THR A 63 -2.21 4.79 -6.57
CA THR A 63 -1.28 5.05 -7.68
C THR A 63 -0.46 3.82 -8.07
N GLY A 64 -0.31 2.83 -7.19
CA GLY A 64 0.35 1.56 -7.54
C GLY A 64 -0.52 0.64 -8.40
N LEU A 65 -1.84 0.91 -8.51
CA LEU A 65 -2.77 0.09 -9.31
C LEU A 65 -2.81 0.49 -10.79
N PHE A 66 -2.45 1.73 -11.11
CA PHE A 66 -2.66 2.33 -12.43
C PHE A 66 -1.45 3.17 -12.84
N VAL A 67 -1.35 3.51 -14.13
CA VAL A 67 -0.33 4.47 -14.60
C VAL A 67 -0.71 5.86 -14.10
N PHE A 68 0.11 6.44 -13.23
CA PHE A 68 -0.11 7.76 -12.66
C PHE A 68 1.03 8.72 -13.05
N PRO A 69 0.82 9.56 -14.10
CA PRO A 69 1.77 10.58 -14.48
C PRO A 69 2.12 11.50 -13.32
N TYR A 70 3.29 12.12 -13.38
CA TYR A 70 3.80 13.03 -12.33
C TYR A 70 4.07 12.38 -10.97
N ALA A 71 4.11 11.06 -10.90
CA ALA A 71 4.43 10.31 -9.69
C ALA A 71 5.28 9.07 -9.98
N ALA A 72 6.02 9.02 -11.09
CA ALA A 72 6.58 7.78 -11.66
C ALA A 72 7.33 6.90 -10.65
N VAL A 73 8.34 7.44 -9.96
CA VAL A 73 9.15 6.70 -8.97
C VAL A 73 8.28 6.20 -7.81
N TYR A 74 7.40 7.05 -7.29
CA TYR A 74 6.48 6.69 -6.21
C TYR A 74 5.49 5.60 -6.65
N SER A 75 4.86 5.77 -7.81
CA SER A 75 3.92 4.82 -8.43
C SER A 75 4.55 3.46 -8.62
N ALA A 76 5.75 3.41 -9.20
CA ALA A 76 6.52 2.19 -9.41
C ALA A 76 6.88 1.52 -8.08
N SER A 77 7.32 2.30 -7.09
CA SER A 77 7.64 1.77 -5.75
C SER A 77 6.40 1.19 -5.06
N LYS A 78 5.20 1.74 -5.30
CA LYS A 78 3.95 1.20 -4.77
C LYS A 78 3.46 -0.01 -5.56
N ALA A 79 3.69 -0.10 -6.86
CA ALA A 79 3.45 -1.31 -7.64
C ALA A 79 4.30 -2.50 -7.14
N TYR A 80 5.55 -2.24 -6.74
CA TYR A 80 6.39 -3.24 -6.05
C TYR A 80 5.69 -3.80 -4.81
N VAL A 81 5.18 -2.93 -3.93
CA VAL A 81 4.46 -3.35 -2.71
C VAL A 81 3.27 -4.25 -3.05
N HIS A 82 2.54 -3.96 -4.12
CA HIS A 82 1.38 -4.74 -4.51
C HIS A 82 1.78 -6.14 -4.95
N SER A 83 2.71 -6.22 -5.90
CA SER A 83 3.19 -7.50 -6.44
C SER A 83 3.82 -8.36 -5.34
N PHE A 84 4.72 -7.76 -4.54
CA PHE A 84 5.37 -8.43 -3.41
C PHE A 84 4.35 -9.01 -2.43
N THR A 85 3.35 -8.21 -2.03
CA THR A 85 2.38 -8.65 -1.01
C THR A 85 1.44 -9.73 -1.54
N GLN A 86 1.02 -9.64 -2.80
CA GLN A 86 0.16 -10.65 -3.41
C GLN A 86 0.89 -11.98 -3.61
N ALA A 87 2.14 -11.95 -4.08
CA ALA A 87 2.98 -13.15 -4.17
C ALA A 87 3.18 -13.78 -2.79
N LEU A 88 3.55 -12.98 -1.79
CA LEU A 88 3.73 -13.43 -0.41
C LEU A 88 2.46 -14.06 0.17
N ALA A 89 1.28 -13.52 -0.15
CA ALA A 89 0.01 -14.08 0.31
C ALA A 89 -0.25 -15.50 -0.23
N VAL A 90 0.14 -15.74 -1.49
CA VAL A 90 0.04 -17.07 -2.12
C VAL A 90 1.05 -18.04 -1.51
N GLU A 91 2.29 -17.61 -1.31
CA GLU A 91 3.36 -18.43 -0.73
C GLU A 91 3.04 -18.84 0.72
N LEU A 92 2.42 -17.95 1.50
CA LEU A 92 2.09 -18.19 2.90
C LEU A 92 0.75 -18.91 3.12
N ARG A 93 0.03 -19.29 2.06
CA ARG A 93 -1.35 -19.82 2.15
C ARG A 93 -1.51 -21.04 3.07
N ASN A 94 -0.47 -21.85 3.20
CA ASN A 94 -0.42 -23.08 4.01
C ASN A 94 0.26 -22.88 5.38
N THR A 95 0.49 -21.63 5.77
CA THR A 95 1.08 -21.26 7.07
C THR A 95 0.03 -20.58 7.96
N CYS A 96 0.39 -20.32 9.22
CA CYS A 96 -0.43 -19.52 10.13
C CYS A 96 -0.39 -18.00 9.87
N VAL A 97 0.44 -17.55 8.92
CA VAL A 97 0.60 -16.14 8.57
C VAL A 97 -0.16 -15.87 7.27
N ARG A 98 -0.87 -14.75 7.23
CA ARG A 98 -1.55 -14.21 6.03
C ARG A 98 -0.91 -12.88 5.66
N ALA A 99 -0.60 -12.69 4.39
CA ALA A 99 -0.22 -11.38 3.89
C ALA A 99 -1.44 -10.70 3.25
N GLN A 100 -1.61 -9.40 3.52
CA GLN A 100 -2.73 -8.62 3.03
C GLN A 100 -2.26 -7.22 2.59
N LEU A 101 -2.90 -6.71 1.54
CA LEU A 101 -2.59 -5.43 0.94
C LEU A 101 -3.79 -4.48 1.06
N PHE A 102 -3.55 -3.30 1.64
CA PHE A 102 -4.47 -2.18 1.53
C PHE A 102 -3.91 -1.09 0.62
N THR A 103 -4.74 -0.62 -0.32
CA THR A 103 -4.37 0.35 -1.36
C THR A 103 -5.19 1.63 -1.23
N PRO A 104 -4.91 2.47 -0.20
CA PRO A 104 -5.67 3.69 0.01
C PRO A 104 -5.60 4.61 -1.20
N SER A 105 -6.71 5.30 -1.47
CA SER A 105 -6.73 6.50 -2.30
C SER A 105 -6.47 7.73 -1.41
N LEU A 106 -7.15 8.85 -1.67
CA LEU A 106 -7.01 10.04 -0.85
C LEU A 106 -7.51 9.80 0.59
N VAL A 107 -6.66 10.09 1.57
CA VAL A 107 -6.98 10.11 3.00
C VAL A 107 -6.54 11.48 3.53
N ALA A 108 -7.40 12.16 4.29
CA ALA A 108 -7.21 13.53 4.75
C ALA A 108 -6.05 13.64 5.77
N THR A 109 -4.83 13.68 5.23
CA THR A 109 -3.55 13.76 5.93
C THR A 109 -2.76 14.95 5.40
N LYS A 110 -1.74 15.39 6.15
CA LYS A 110 -0.80 16.43 5.69
C LYS A 110 -0.19 16.12 4.32
N MET A 111 0.06 14.84 4.04
CA MET A 111 0.60 14.37 2.76
C MET A 111 -0.34 14.62 1.57
N SER A 112 -1.65 14.50 1.79
CA SER A 112 -2.66 14.65 0.73
C SER A 112 -3.00 16.09 0.37
N GLY A 113 -2.57 17.07 1.18
CA GLY A 113 -2.99 18.47 1.06
C GLY A 113 -4.47 18.73 1.40
N SER A 114 -5.28 17.69 1.63
CA SER A 114 -6.69 17.82 2.01
C SER A 114 -6.82 18.27 3.47
N LYS A 115 -7.50 19.39 3.70
CA LYS A 115 -7.68 19.99 5.02
C LYS A 115 -8.92 19.48 5.77
N SER A 116 -9.91 18.94 5.06
CA SER A 116 -11.17 18.51 5.65
C SER A 116 -11.56 17.10 5.18
N PRO A 117 -11.85 16.17 6.12
CA PRO A 117 -12.39 14.86 5.77
C PRO A 117 -13.66 14.98 4.93
N SER A 118 -13.80 14.08 3.97
CA SER A 118 -15.00 13.92 3.16
C SER A 118 -15.28 12.44 2.93
N LEU A 119 -16.41 12.15 2.29
CA LEU A 119 -16.80 10.78 1.98
C LEU A 119 -15.83 10.06 1.04
N ALA A 120 -15.21 10.78 0.11
CA ALA A 120 -14.19 10.21 -0.79
C ALA A 120 -12.76 10.29 -0.21
N SER A 121 -12.55 11.15 0.78
CA SER A 121 -11.27 11.37 1.46
C SER A 121 -11.46 11.31 2.98
N PRO A 122 -11.60 10.10 3.56
CA PRO A 122 -11.89 9.93 4.98
C PRO A 122 -10.76 10.48 5.86
N SER A 123 -11.06 10.68 7.15
CA SER A 123 -10.02 10.95 8.15
C SER A 123 -9.09 9.73 8.32
N PRO A 124 -7.86 9.90 8.84
CA PRO A 124 -6.96 8.77 9.06
C PRO A 124 -7.54 7.70 9.99
N MET A 125 -8.23 8.12 11.05
CA MET A 125 -8.88 7.20 11.98
C MET A 125 -10.03 6.44 11.31
N THR A 126 -10.90 7.15 10.59
CA THR A 126 -12.01 6.53 9.85
C THR A 126 -11.50 5.52 8.82
N TYR A 127 -10.42 5.86 8.12
CA TYR A 127 -9.78 4.92 7.19
C TYR A 127 -9.21 3.70 7.92
N ALA A 128 -8.50 3.91 9.03
CA ALA A 128 -7.91 2.82 9.80
C ALA A 128 -8.99 1.86 10.34
N ASP A 129 -10.06 2.36 10.94
CA ASP A 129 -11.17 1.56 11.44
C ASP A 129 -11.81 0.72 10.32
N SER A 130 -12.05 1.35 9.18
CA SER A 130 -12.56 0.66 7.98
C SER A 130 -11.59 -0.42 7.49
N ALA A 131 -10.30 -0.12 7.38
CA ALA A 131 -9.30 -1.08 6.91
C ALA A 131 -9.16 -2.25 7.88
N PHE A 132 -9.17 -2.00 9.20
CA PHE A 132 -9.13 -3.05 10.21
C PHE A 132 -10.35 -3.98 10.13
N SER A 133 -11.55 -3.45 9.85
CA SER A 133 -12.74 -4.28 9.65
C SER A 133 -12.64 -5.23 8.45
N MET A 134 -11.70 -4.98 7.52
CA MET A 134 -11.46 -5.78 6.32
C MET A 134 -10.29 -6.77 6.47
N VAL A 135 -9.66 -6.84 7.64
CA VAL A 135 -8.56 -7.80 7.87
C VAL A 135 -9.08 -9.23 7.75
N GLY A 136 -8.40 -10.03 6.91
CA GLY A 136 -8.81 -11.41 6.62
C GLY A 136 -9.93 -11.59 5.60
N VAL A 137 -10.56 -10.51 5.12
CA VAL A 137 -11.69 -10.60 4.18
C VAL A 137 -11.22 -10.81 2.72
N LYS A 138 -10.21 -10.05 2.27
CA LYS A 138 -9.65 -10.13 0.91
C LYS A 138 -8.16 -9.87 0.91
N ILE A 139 -7.39 -10.61 0.11
CA ILE A 139 -5.93 -10.42 -0.01
C ILE A 139 -5.56 -8.98 -0.39
N ALA A 140 -6.30 -8.37 -1.32
CA ALA A 140 -6.08 -6.99 -1.73
C ALA A 140 -7.40 -6.22 -1.80
N SER A 141 -7.43 -5.04 -1.20
CA SER A 141 -8.53 -4.07 -1.32
C SER A 141 -8.01 -2.65 -1.13
N CYS A 142 -8.87 -1.65 -1.28
CA CYS A 142 -8.54 -0.28 -0.89
C CYS A 142 -8.74 0.00 0.61
N GLY A 143 -9.32 -0.93 1.37
CA GLY A 143 -9.54 -0.80 2.83
C GLY A 143 -10.65 0.18 3.22
N TYR A 144 -11.26 0.87 2.24
CA TYR A 144 -12.35 1.81 2.43
C TYR A 144 -13.31 1.75 1.26
N PHE A 145 -14.61 1.63 1.55
CA PHE A 145 -15.65 1.35 0.56
C PHE A 145 -15.61 2.29 -0.66
N TYR A 146 -15.55 3.61 -0.44
CA TYR A 146 -15.50 4.58 -1.54
C TYR A 146 -14.25 4.45 -2.41
N HIS A 147 -13.12 4.06 -1.81
CA HIS A 147 -11.87 3.86 -2.55
C HIS A 147 -11.97 2.60 -3.41
N ASP A 148 -12.58 1.53 -2.90
CA ASP A 148 -12.81 0.30 -3.66
C ASP A 148 -13.76 0.56 -4.84
N VAL A 149 -14.88 1.26 -4.63
CA VAL A 149 -15.80 1.65 -5.72
C VAL A 149 -15.07 2.44 -6.80
N LYS A 150 -14.28 3.44 -6.39
CA LYS A 150 -13.46 4.23 -7.32
C LYS A 150 -12.47 3.37 -8.10
N ALA A 151 -11.78 2.43 -7.44
CA ALA A 151 -10.82 1.55 -8.08
C ALA A 151 -11.48 0.63 -9.12
N GLN A 152 -12.65 0.07 -8.80
CA GLN A 152 -13.38 -0.77 -9.74
C GLN A 152 -13.90 0.05 -10.93
N LEU A 153 -14.41 1.26 -10.70
CA LEU A 153 -14.85 2.13 -11.78
C LEU A 153 -13.69 2.47 -12.74
N MET A 154 -12.51 2.80 -12.22
CA MET A 154 -11.36 3.08 -13.09
C MET A 154 -10.88 1.87 -13.89
N ARG A 155 -11.07 0.64 -13.40
CA ARG A 155 -10.75 -0.59 -14.17
C ARG A 155 -11.73 -0.85 -15.31
N LEU A 156 -12.94 -0.32 -15.22
CA LEU A 156 -13.98 -0.47 -16.24
C LEU A 156 -13.91 0.62 -17.32
N LEU A 157 -13.17 1.70 -17.07
CA LEU A 157 -12.89 2.71 -18.08
C LEU A 157 -11.91 2.13 -19.12
N PRO A 158 -12.14 2.39 -20.42
CA PRO A 158 -11.30 1.88 -21.51
C PRO A 158 -9.88 2.46 -21.49
#